data_AF-F3CFT2-F1
#
_entry.id   AF-F3CFT2-F1
#
_cell.length_a   1.000
_cell.length_b   1.000
_cell.length_c   1.000
_cell.angle_alpha   90.00
_cell.angle_beta   90.00
_cell.angle_gamma   90.00
#
_symmetry.space_group_name_H-M   'P 1'
#
loop_
_entity.id
_entity.type
_entity.pdbx_description
1 polymer ?
#
loop_
_entity_poly.entity_id
_entity_poly.type
_entity_poly.pdbx_seq_one_letter_code
_entity_poly.pdbx_strand_id
1 'polypeptide(L)' 'MPLARFFEDGTALNRLLLEAPYLARCSDDKTATRVRPREYALRYPYMQVNRPGMVSWLVFDLDHANALAWDDAGL' A
#
# COMPACT_ATOMS: atom_id res chain seq x y z
N MET A 1 -1.20 -14.77 8.09
CA MET A 1 -0.07 -14.17 7.34
C MET A 1 -0.51 -12.82 6.79
N PRO A 2 0.14 -11.69 7.16
CA PRO A 2 -0.28 -10.34 6.74
C PRO A 2 -0.47 -10.17 5.22
N LEU A 3 0.27 -10.95 4.43
CA LEU A 3 0.26 -10.88 2.97
C LEU A 3 -1.02 -11.44 2.32
N ALA A 4 -1.80 -12.29 3.00
CA ALA A 4 -2.95 -12.95 2.39
C ALA A 4 -4.02 -11.95 1.88
N ARG A 5 -4.17 -10.80 2.57
CA ARG A 5 -5.16 -9.76 2.23
C ARG A 5 -4.88 -9.06 0.91
N PHE A 6 -3.63 -9.06 0.43
CA PHE A 6 -3.29 -8.48 -0.88
C PHE A 6 -3.68 -9.40 -2.04
N PHE A 7 -3.94 -10.68 -1.78
CA PHE A 7 -4.27 -11.67 -2.81
C PHE A 7 -5.77 -11.99 -2.84
N GLU A 8 -6.57 -11.32 -2.02
CA GLU A 8 -8.03 -11.44 -2.06
C GLU A 8 -8.60 -10.59 -3.20
N ASP A 9 -9.07 -11.25 -4.25
CA ASP A 9 -9.51 -10.60 -5.48
C ASP A 9 -10.65 -9.60 -5.27
N GLY A 10 -10.64 -8.53 -6.05
CA GLY A 10 -11.68 -7.50 -6.04
C GLY A 10 -11.53 -6.45 -4.93
N THR A 11 -10.72 -6.71 -3.90
CA THR A 11 -10.43 -5.77 -2.80
C THR A 11 -9.55 -4.60 -3.24
N ALA A 12 -9.59 -3.50 -2.49
CA ALA A 12 -8.72 -2.34 -2.74
C ALA A 12 -7.23 -2.69 -2.61
N LEU A 13 -6.86 -3.54 -1.65
CA LEU A 13 -5.47 -4.00 -1.46
C LEU A 13 -4.96 -4.85 -2.61
N ASN A 14 -5.82 -5.72 -3.17
CA ASN A 14 -5.49 -6.50 -4.36
C ASN A 14 -5.27 -5.61 -5.59
N ARG A 15 -6.16 -4.63 -5.83
CA ARG A 15 -5.95 -3.66 -6.91
C ARG A 15 -4.70 -2.81 -6.73
N LEU A 16 -4.41 -2.36 -5.50
CA LEU A 16 -3.19 -1.64 -5.18
C LEU A 16 -1.95 -2.48 -5.54
N LEU A 17 -1.94 -3.76 -5.19
CA LEU A 17 -0.81 -4.64 -5.53
C LEU A 17 -0.70 -4.87 -7.04
N LEU A 18 -1.82 -5.09 -7.72
CA LEU A 18 -1.86 -5.28 -9.18
C LEU A 18 -1.32 -4.06 -9.93
N GLU A 19 -1.62 -2.87 -9.44
CA GLU A 19 -1.20 -1.62 -10.07
C GLU A 19 0.18 -1.12 -9.64
N ALA A 20 0.75 -1.65 -8.56
CA ALA A 20 2.06 -1.26 -8.06
C ALA A 20 3.18 -1.51 -9.12
N PRO A 21 4.30 -0.75 -9.04
CA PRO A 21 5.45 -0.98 -9.90
C PRO A 21 5.97 -2.41 -9.76
N TYR A 22 6.39 -3.03 -10.87
CA TYR A 22 7.06 -4.33 -10.80
C TYR A 22 8.33 -4.26 -9.94
N LEU A 23 9.17 -3.24 -10.16
CA LEU A 23 10.32 -2.89 -9.31
C LEU A 23 9.98 -1.70 -8.43
N ALA A 24 9.45 -1.97 -7.24
CA ALA A 24 9.10 -0.94 -6.28
C ALA A 24 10.30 -0.55 -5.42
N ARG A 25 10.36 0.72 -5.03
CA ARG A 25 11.24 1.15 -3.94
C ARG A 25 10.63 0.76 -2.60
N CYS A 26 11.44 0.31 -1.66
CA CYS A 26 11.02 -0.08 -0.33
C CYS A 26 12.13 0.07 0.70
N SER A 27 11.78 0.10 1.98
CA SER A 27 12.73 0.24 3.08
C SER A 27 12.10 -0.07 4.44
N ASP A 28 12.96 -0.35 5.42
CA ASP A 28 12.57 -0.53 6.83
C ASP A 28 12.28 0.82 7.52
N ASP A 29 12.72 1.92 6.91
CA ASP A 29 12.52 3.31 7.31
C ASP A 29 11.96 4.14 6.13
N LYS A 30 11.84 5.47 6.28
CA LYS A 30 11.29 6.36 5.24
C LYS A 30 12.31 6.79 4.17
N THR A 31 13.36 5.99 3.91
CA THR A 31 14.47 6.38 3.00
C THR A 31 14.38 5.83 1.58
N ALA A 32 13.51 4.84 1.32
CA ALA A 32 13.33 4.21 0.01
C ALA A 32 14.63 3.60 -0.58
N THR A 33 15.52 3.08 0.28
CA THR A 33 16.88 2.63 -0.06
C THR A 33 16.98 1.35 -0.89
N ARG A 34 15.92 0.52 -0.97
CA ARG A 34 15.95 -0.75 -1.70
C ARG A 34 15.04 -0.70 -2.91
N VAL A 35 15.42 -1.37 -3.98
CA VAL A 35 14.56 -1.66 -5.14
C VAL A 35 14.37 -3.17 -5.22
N ARG A 36 13.12 -3.64 -5.25
CA ARG A 36 12.77 -5.06 -5.20
C ARG A 36 11.55 -5.36 -6.06
N PRO A 37 11.41 -6.61 -6.57
CA PRO A 37 10.14 -7.05 -7.15
C PRO A 37 9.00 -6.88 -6.14
N ARG A 38 7.80 -6.48 -6.60
CA ARG A 38 6.69 -6.09 -5.70
C ARG A 38 6.38 -7.12 -4.60
N GLU A 39 6.44 -8.40 -4.92
CA GLU A 39 6.18 -9.52 -4.00
C GLU A 39 7.17 -9.60 -2.82
N TYR A 40 8.39 -9.07 -3.01
CA TYR A 40 9.38 -8.90 -1.94
C TYR A 40 9.28 -7.53 -1.28
N ALA A 41 8.89 -6.50 -2.04
CA ALA A 41 8.70 -5.14 -1.51
C ALA A 41 7.60 -5.09 -0.43
N LEU A 42 6.57 -5.92 -0.54
CA LEU A 42 5.50 -6.07 0.47
C LEU A 42 5.98 -6.51 1.86
N ARG A 43 7.21 -7.02 1.97
CA ARG A 43 7.79 -7.45 3.25
C ARG A 43 8.36 -6.28 4.06
N TYR A 44 8.33 -5.07 3.49
CA TYR A 44 8.84 -3.86 4.09
C TYR A 44 7.69 -2.95 4.54
N PRO A 45 7.87 -2.21 5.64
CA PRO A 45 6.85 -1.28 6.15
C PRO A 45 6.61 -0.10 5.20
N TYR A 46 7.63 0.32 4.43
CA TYR A 46 7.52 1.41 3.47
C TYR A 46 7.75 0.90 2.05
N MET A 47 6.79 1.13 1.16
CA MET A 47 6.85 0.74 -0.25
C MET A 47 6.27 1.84 -1.13
N GLN A 48 6.92 2.10 -2.27
CA GLN A 48 6.40 2.97 -3.31
C GLN A 48 5.28 2.24 -4.07
N VAL A 49 4.03 2.69 -3.88
CA VAL A 49 2.84 2.07 -4.49
C VAL A 49 2.50 2.62 -5.88
N ASN A 50 2.93 3.83 -6.20
CA ASN A 50 2.65 4.49 -7.49
C ASN A 50 3.81 4.34 -8.48
N ARG A 51 3.49 4.26 -9.79
CA ARG A 51 4.48 4.14 -10.87
C ARG A 51 5.14 5.50 -11.18
N PRO A 52 6.37 5.52 -11.71
CA PRO A 52 6.95 6.75 -12.23
C PRO A 52 6.03 7.38 -13.28
N GLY A 53 5.71 8.67 -13.12
CA GLY A 53 4.87 9.42 -14.07
C GLY A 53 3.36 9.21 -13.94
N MET A 54 2.86 8.44 -12.96
CA MET A 54 1.42 8.25 -12.74
C MET A 54 1.09 8.03 -11.27
N VAL A 55 0.01 8.65 -10.80
CA VAL A 55 -0.53 8.46 -9.45
C VAL A 55 -1.89 7.77 -9.56
N SER A 56 -1.97 6.52 -9.13
CA SER A 56 -3.23 5.75 -9.05
C SER A 56 -3.83 5.76 -7.65
N TRP A 57 -2.99 5.88 -6.62
CA TRP A 57 -3.37 5.64 -5.22
C TRP A 57 -2.96 6.77 -4.30
N LEU A 58 -3.86 7.09 -3.36
CA LEU A 58 -3.57 7.84 -2.14
C LEU A 58 -3.72 6.87 -0.96
N VAL A 59 -2.71 6.77 -0.12
CA VAL A 59 -2.69 5.87 1.04
C VAL A 59 -2.59 6.73 2.29
N PHE A 60 -3.53 6.53 3.20
CA PHE A 60 -3.59 7.24 4.48
C PHE A 60 -3.35 6.24 5.60
N ASP A 61 -2.37 6.55 6.44
CA ASP A 61 -2.19 5.90 7.72
C ASP A 61 -3.13 6.58 8.72
N LEU A 62 -4.03 5.81 9.32
CA LEU A 62 -5.02 6.34 10.25
C LEU A 62 -4.65 5.89 11.66
N ASP A 63 -4.50 6.85 12.57
CA ASP A 63 -4.29 6.59 13.99
C ASP A 63 -5.56 6.08 14.71
N HIS A 64 -6.63 5.82 13.95
CA HIS A 64 -7.93 5.38 14.44
C HIS A 64 -8.35 4.06 13.76
N ALA A 65 -8.90 3.13 14.55
CA ALA A 65 -9.24 1.79 14.07
C ALA A 65 -10.43 1.77 13.09
N ASN A 66 -11.37 2.70 13.23
CA ASN A 66 -12.46 2.90 12.28
C ASN A 66 -12.01 3.92 11.22
N ALA A 67 -11.80 3.45 9.98
CA ALA A 67 -11.44 4.30 8.85
C ALA A 67 -12.59 5.18 8.34
N LEU A 68 -13.81 4.94 8.82
CA LEU A 68 -15.03 5.67 8.48
C LEU A 68 -15.65 6.35 9.72
N ALA A 69 -14.83 6.69 10.72
CA ALA A 69 -15.32 7.25 11.99
C ALA A 69 -16.08 8.59 11.83
N TRP A 70 -15.90 9.27 10.70
CA TRP A 70 -16.69 10.46 10.35
C TRP A 70 -18.17 10.14 10.10
N ASP A 71 -18.50 8.94 9.61
CA ASP A 71 -19.89 8.51 9.40
C ASP A 71 -20.63 8.49 10.75
N ASP A 72 -19.96 8.04 11.82
CA ASP A 72 -20.49 8.01 13.19
C ASP A 72 -20.77 9.44 13.72
N ALA A 73 -20.02 10.44 13.24
CA ALA A 73 -20.18 11.85 13.58
C ALA A 73 -21.14 12.61 12.64
N GLY A 74 -21.65 11.96 11.58
CA GLY A 74 -22.50 12.58 10.56
C GLY A 74 -21.78 13.61 9.68
N LEU A 75 -20.48 13.41 9.43
CA LEU A 75 -19.63 14.27 8.58
C LEU A 75 -19.42 13.69 7.17
#